data_AF-A0A535I4Y5-F1
#
_entry.id   AF-A0A535I4Y5-F1
#
_cell.length_a   1.000
_cell.length_b   1.000
_cell.length_c   1.000
_cell.angle_alpha   90.00
_cell.angle_beta   90.00
_cell.angle_gamma   90.00
#
_symmetry.space_group_name_H-M   'P 1'
#
loop_
_entity.id
_entity.type
_entity.pdbx_description
1 polymer ?
#
loop_
_entity_poly.entity_id
_entity_poly.type
_entity_poly.pdbx_seq_one_letter_code
_entity_poly.pdbx_strand_id
1 'polypeptide(L)'
;MVRTPVEETRKSNGYRSGDLVSDVIHDAQRLVTLEIALAKQELKELATAYAITVGIVVAAALLIVLALLVAIPAFVVELVPWHWQAALVWAGAYALIGLMLLLVARSRFQVRLPKRTIDSLKENKEWALRRARSNNR
;
A
#
# COMPACT_ATOMS: atom_id res chain seq x y z
N MET A 1 -4.84 19.87 -76.12
CA MET A 1 -3.91 19.01 -75.36
C MET A 1 -3.79 19.64 -73.98
N VAL A 2 -4.17 19.08 -72.84
CA VAL A 2 -4.55 17.72 -72.41
C VAL A 2 -5.48 17.91 -71.20
N ARG A 3 -6.56 17.14 -71.11
CA ARG A 3 -7.35 16.98 -69.88
C ARG A 3 -6.61 16.00 -68.97
N THR A 4 -6.50 16.30 -67.69
CA THR A 4 -6.46 15.26 -66.66
C THR A 4 -7.48 15.61 -65.58
N PRO A 5 -8.58 14.85 -65.43
CA PRO A 5 -9.32 14.87 -64.18
C PRO A 5 -8.44 14.16 -63.15
N VAL A 6 -8.06 14.85 -62.08
CA VAL A 6 -7.63 14.14 -60.88
C VAL A 6 -8.92 13.56 -60.32
N GLU A 7 -9.10 12.25 -60.53
CA GLU A 7 -10.11 11.47 -59.83
C GLU A 7 -9.85 11.62 -58.33
N GLU A 8 -10.54 12.56 -57.71
CA GLU A 8 -10.71 12.59 -56.28
C GLU A 8 -11.58 11.38 -55.93
N THR A 9 -10.94 10.22 -55.73
CA THR A 9 -11.56 9.06 -55.08
C THR A 9 -11.76 9.44 -53.62
N ARG A 10 -12.68 10.37 -53.38
CA ARG A 10 -13.30 10.58 -52.08
C ARG A 10 -14.05 9.29 -51.81
N LYS A 11 -13.34 8.36 -51.17
CA LYS A 11 -13.91 7.15 -50.58
C LYS A 11 -14.90 7.67 -49.54
N SER A 12 -16.14 7.90 -49.98
CA SER A 12 -17.29 8.13 -49.13
C SER A 12 -17.57 6.81 -48.43
N ASN A 13 -16.68 6.47 -47.50
CA ASN A 13 -16.95 5.49 -46.48
C ASN A 13 -18.02 6.16 -45.62
N GLY A 14 -19.28 6.00 -46.02
CA GLY A 14 -20.41 6.45 -45.23
C GLY A 14 -20.21 5.85 -43.86
N TYR A 15 -19.94 6.70 -42.86
CA TYR A 15 -19.85 6.29 -41.47
C TYR A 15 -21.16 5.60 -41.17
N ARG A 16 -21.13 4.27 -41.18
CA ARG A 16 -22.26 3.47 -40.77
C ARG A 16 -22.42 3.80 -39.30
N SER A 17 -23.64 4.06 -38.86
CA SER A 17 -23.95 4.29 -37.44
C SER A 17 -23.36 3.22 -36.50
N GLY A 18 -23.07 2.01 -37.02
CA GLY A 18 -22.33 0.96 -36.33
C GLY A 18 -20.84 1.26 -36.04
N ASP A 19 -20.13 2.04 -36.85
CA ASP A 19 -18.72 2.39 -36.61
C ASP A 19 -18.59 3.34 -35.41
N LEU A 20 -19.51 4.30 -35.28
CA LEU A 20 -19.54 5.24 -34.14
C LEU A 20 -19.85 4.54 -32.81
N VAL A 21 -20.73 3.53 -32.83
CA VAL A 21 -21.02 2.72 -31.63
C VAL A 21 -19.81 1.86 -31.26
N SER A 22 -19.11 1.32 -32.25
CA SER A 22 -17.88 0.56 -32.02
C SER A 22 -16.78 1.43 -31.40
N ASP A 23 -16.59 2.66 -31.88
CA ASP A 23 -15.61 3.61 -31.32
C ASP A 23 -15.94 3.99 -29.87
N VAL A 24 -17.21 4.27 -29.56
CA VAL A 24 -17.62 4.62 -28.18
C VAL A 24 -17.40 3.44 -27.21
N ILE A 25 -17.67 2.20 -27.64
CA ILE A 25 -17.39 1.01 -26.82
C ILE A 25 -15.88 0.86 -26.60
N HIS A 26 -15.07 1.11 -27.64
CA HIS A 26 -13.62 1.03 -27.53
C HIS A 26 -13.05 2.10 -26.59
N ASP A 27 -13.57 3.32 -26.66
CA ASP A 27 -13.19 4.42 -25.77
C ASP A 27 -13.60 4.14 -24.32
N ALA A 28 -14.79 3.58 -24.09
CA ALA A 28 -15.23 3.18 -22.75
C ALA A 28 -14.31 2.10 -22.15
N GLN A 29 -13.91 1.10 -22.94
CA GLN A 29 -12.94 0.08 -22.50
C GLN A 29 -11.57 0.70 -22.17
N ARG A 30 -11.14 1.68 -22.97
CA ARG A 30 -9.88 2.40 -22.76
C ARG A 30 -9.91 3.22 -21.48
N LEU A 31 -11.01 3.93 -21.19
CA LEU A 31 -11.20 4.68 -19.95
C LEU A 31 -11.16 3.78 -18.72
N VAL A 32 -11.85 2.64 -18.75
CA VAL A 32 -11.81 1.68 -17.63
C VAL A 32 -10.38 1.18 -17.37
N THR A 33 -9.62 0.90 -18.43
CA THR A 33 -8.22 0.47 -18.30
C THR A 33 -7.35 1.58 -17.72
N LEU A 34 -7.58 2.83 -18.11
CA LEU A 34 -6.89 3.99 -17.56
C LEU A 34 -7.21 4.21 -16.08
N GLU A 35 -8.47 4.12 -15.69
CA GLU A 35 -8.90 4.31 -14.30
C GLU A 35 -8.25 3.27 -13.38
N ILE A 36 -8.17 2.02 -13.83
CA ILE A 36 -7.46 0.95 -13.12
C ILE A 36 -5.96 1.26 -13.02
N ALA A 37 -5.34 1.75 -14.10
CA ALA A 37 -3.94 2.12 -14.10
C ALA A 37 -3.66 3.30 -13.14
N LEU A 38 -4.56 4.29 -13.10
CA LEU A 38 -4.46 5.47 -12.26
C LEU A 38 -4.70 5.13 -10.79
N ALA A 39 -5.74 4.36 -10.48
CA ALA A 39 -5.97 3.84 -9.13
C ALA A 39 -4.78 3.01 -8.63
N LYS A 40 -4.18 2.19 -9.49
CA LYS A 40 -2.96 1.45 -9.15
C LYS A 40 -1.77 2.37 -8.88
N GLN A 41 -1.64 3.46 -9.64
CA GLN A 41 -0.60 4.46 -9.42
C GLN A 41 -0.79 5.19 -8.09
N GLU A 42 -1.99 5.68 -7.80
CA GLU A 42 -2.30 6.36 -6.53
C GLU A 42 -2.05 5.44 -5.34
N LEU A 43 -2.49 4.17 -5.41
CA LEU A 43 -2.21 3.19 -4.36
C LEU A 43 -0.72 2.96 -4.17
N LYS A 44 0.06 2.92 -5.26
CA LYS A 44 1.52 2.79 -5.20
C LYS A 44 2.15 4.02 -4.57
N GLU A 45 1.76 5.22 -4.98
CA GLU A 45 2.27 6.48 -4.44
C GLU A 45 1.98 6.60 -2.95
N LEU A 46 0.73 6.35 -2.55
CA LEU A 46 0.33 6.29 -1.14
C LEU A 46 1.17 5.26 -0.37
N ALA A 47 1.23 4.02 -0.86
CA ALA A 47 2.01 2.97 -0.20
C ALA A 47 3.49 3.35 -0.03
N THR A 48 4.09 3.94 -1.07
CA THR A 48 5.49 4.39 -0.99
C THR A 48 5.69 5.56 -0.04
N ALA A 49 4.80 6.56 -0.06
CA ALA A 49 4.89 7.71 0.85
C ALA A 49 4.77 7.26 2.30
N TYR A 50 3.75 6.46 2.63
CA TYR A 50 3.57 5.89 3.97
C TYR A 50 4.76 5.01 4.37
N ALA A 51 5.27 4.16 3.47
CA ALA A 51 6.42 3.30 3.76
C ALA A 51 7.68 4.12 4.07
N ILE A 52 7.94 5.20 3.32
CA ILE A 52 9.09 6.08 3.56
C ILE A 52 8.94 6.79 4.89
N THR A 53 7.78 7.38 5.19
CA THR A 53 7.55 8.10 6.45
C THR A 53 7.70 7.17 7.65
N VAL A 54 7.04 6.00 7.62
CA VAL A 54 7.17 5.00 8.68
C VAL A 54 8.62 4.51 8.78
N GLY A 55 9.28 4.26 7.65
CA GLY A 55 10.68 3.83 7.61
C GLY A 55 11.62 4.83 8.28
N ILE A 56 11.46 6.13 8.00
CA ILE A 56 12.27 7.19 8.62
C ILE A 56 12.03 7.26 10.13
N VAL A 57 10.76 7.22 10.57
CA VAL A 57 10.42 7.27 12.01
C VAL A 57 11.00 6.07 12.75
N VAL A 58 10.87 4.87 12.19
CA VAL A 58 11.42 3.64 12.77
C VAL A 58 12.95 3.72 12.82
N ALA A 59 13.60 4.17 11.75
CA ALA A 59 15.05 4.31 11.70
C ALA A 59 15.55 5.34 12.73
N ALA A 60 14.92 6.51 12.83
CA ALA A 60 15.27 7.53 13.81
C ALA A 60 15.09 7.02 15.25
N ALA A 61 13.97 6.36 15.55
CA ALA A 61 13.74 5.75 16.86
C ALA A 61 14.82 4.70 17.20
N LEU A 62 15.18 3.85 16.23
CA LEU A 62 16.23 2.84 16.41
C LEU A 62 17.59 3.47 16.70
N LEU A 63 17.96 4.54 15.98
CA LEU A 63 19.20 5.27 16.20
C LEU A 63 19.23 5.95 17.57
N ILE A 64 18.12 6.55 18.02
CA ILE A 64 18.03 7.15 19.36
C ILE A 64 18.21 6.07 20.43
N VAL A 65 17.52 4.94 20.29
CA VAL A 65 17.66 3.82 21.23
C VAL A 65 19.10 3.31 21.26
N LEU A 66 19.75 3.16 20.10
CA LEU A 66 21.15 2.75 20.00
C LEU A 66 22.09 3.77 20.66
N ALA A 67 21.86 5.06 20.43
CA ALA A 67 22.65 6.12 21.06
C ALA A 67 22.53 6.08 22.59
N LEU A 68 21.31 5.92 23.12
CA LEU A 68 21.09 5.77 24.56
C LEU A 68 21.72 4.49 25.12
N LEU A 69 21.70 3.39 24.35
CA LEU A 69 22.31 2.11 24.73
C LEU A 69 23.83 2.23 24.93
N VAL A 70 24.49 3.12 24.19
CA VAL A 70 25.94 3.34 24.31
C VAL A 70 26.23 4.47 25.31
N ALA A 71 25.55 5.61 25.18
CA ALA A 71 25.88 6.81 25.93
C ALA A 71 25.64 6.67 27.43
N ILE A 72 24.53 6.04 27.84
CA ILE A 72 24.19 5.97 29.27
C ILE A 72 25.15 5.06 30.04
N PRO A 73 25.45 3.80 29.63
CA PRO A 73 26.42 2.99 30.35
C PRO A 73 27.84 3.59 30.31
N ALA A 74 28.24 4.24 29.21
CA ALA A 74 29.52 4.94 29.16
C ALA A 74 29.60 6.04 30.24
N PHE A 75 28.53 6.81 30.42
CA PHE A 75 28.48 7.86 31.46
C PHE A 75 28.42 7.27 32.87
N VAL A 76 27.65 6.21 33.08
CA VAL A 76 27.51 5.54 34.39
C VAL A 76 28.81 4.90 34.86
N VAL A 77 29.58 4.30 33.94
CA VAL A 77 30.91 3.72 34.25
C VAL A 77 31.89 4.80 34.73
N GLU A 78 31.84 6.00 34.15
CA GLU A 78 32.70 7.12 34.56
C GLU A 78 32.32 7.66 35.96
N LEU A 79 31.04 7.64 36.31
CA LEU A 79 30.53 8.19 37.58
C LEU A 79 30.61 7.23 38.76
N VAL A 80 30.76 5.92 38.53
CA VAL A 80 30.65 4.90 39.59
C VAL A 80 31.94 4.07 39.69
N PRO A 81 32.60 4.02 40.87
CA PRO A 81 33.84 3.27 41.05
C PRO A 81 33.67 1.75 40.94
N TRP A 82 32.43 1.25 41.00
CA TRP A 82 32.08 -0.16 40.79
C TRP A 82 31.51 -0.38 39.38
N HIS A 83 32.41 -0.27 38.40
CA HIS A 83 32.12 -0.27 36.96
C HIS A 83 31.32 -1.50 36.49
N TRP A 84 31.60 -2.70 37.02
CA TRP A 84 31.01 -3.95 36.52
C TRP A 84 29.58 -4.21 37.04
N GLN A 85 29.25 -3.87 38.30
CA GLN A 85 27.87 -3.97 38.80
C GLN A 85 26.99 -2.91 38.16
N ALA A 86 27.51 -1.70 37.95
CA ALA A 86 26.76 -0.65 37.28
C ALA A 86 26.38 -1.08 35.85
N ALA A 87 27.30 -1.70 35.12
CA ALA A 87 27.02 -2.31 33.82
C ALA A 87 25.97 -3.44 33.89
N LEU A 88 26.03 -4.32 34.90
CA LEU A 88 25.06 -5.41 35.10
C LEU A 88 23.64 -4.91 35.39
N VAL A 89 23.50 -3.90 36.25
CA VAL A 89 22.20 -3.29 36.56
C VAL A 89 21.60 -2.66 35.30
N TRP A 90 22.45 -2.00 34.51
CA TRP A 90 22.02 -1.38 33.25
C TRP A 90 21.59 -2.44 32.23
N ALA A 91 22.38 -3.49 32.04
CA ALA A 91 22.02 -4.63 31.20
C ALA A 91 20.69 -5.28 31.64
N GLY A 92 20.47 -5.43 32.95
CA GLY A 92 19.22 -5.94 33.51
C GLY A 92 18.02 -5.05 33.23
N ALA A 93 18.16 -3.73 33.40
CA ALA A 93 17.10 -2.76 33.10
C ALA A 93 16.69 -2.81 31.61
N TYR A 94 17.67 -2.88 30.70
CA TYR A 94 17.37 -3.01 29.27
C TYR A 94 16.78 -4.37 28.90
N ALA A 95 17.24 -5.46 29.50
CA ALA A 95 16.65 -6.78 29.30
C ALA A 95 15.17 -6.79 29.72
N LEU A 96 14.83 -6.10 30.82
CA LEU A 96 13.45 -5.94 31.27
C LEU A 96 12.60 -5.14 30.27
N ILE A 97 13.12 -4.01 29.78
CA ILE A 97 12.44 -3.16 28.78
C ILE A 97 12.24 -3.96 27.48
N GLY A 98 13.26 -4.66 27.00
CA GLY A 98 13.20 -5.50 25.81
C GLY A 98 12.16 -6.62 25.95
N LEU A 99 12.10 -7.26 27.13
CA LEU A 99 11.09 -8.27 27.42
C LEU A 99 9.68 -7.68 27.40
N MET A 100 9.46 -6.51 28.00
CA MET A 100 8.16 -5.81 27.91
C MET A 100 7.77 -5.50 26.47
N LEU A 101 8.70 -4.97 25.67
CA LEU A 101 8.44 -4.68 24.25
C LEU A 101 8.11 -5.95 23.46
N LEU A 102 8.79 -7.07 23.72
CA LEU A 102 8.47 -8.36 23.10
C LEU A 102 7.06 -8.86 23.47
N LEU A 103 6.65 -8.69 24.72
CA LEU A 103 5.30 -9.05 25.17
C LEU A 103 4.23 -8.17 24.51
N VAL A 104 4.47 -6.85 24.43
CA VAL A 104 3.57 -5.93 23.72
C VAL A 104 3.51 -6.27 22.24
N ALA A 105 4.65 -6.49 21.59
CA ALA A 105 4.72 -6.88 20.19
C ALA A 105 3.92 -8.17 19.95
N ARG A 106 4.13 -9.21 20.78
CA ARG A 106 3.38 -10.47 20.70
C ARG A 106 1.87 -10.28 20.85
N SER A 107 1.44 -9.37 21.73
CA SER A 107 0.02 -9.03 21.90
C SER A 107 -0.56 -8.31 20.67
N ARG A 108 0.23 -7.45 20.02
CA ARG A 108 -0.19 -6.67 18.85
C ARG A 108 -0.17 -7.49 17.57
N PHE A 109 0.71 -8.49 17.44
CA PHE A 109 0.69 -9.43 16.30
C PHE A 109 -0.55 -10.34 16.30
N GLN A 110 -1.30 -10.43 17.41
CA GLN A 110 -2.63 -11.03 17.41
C GLN A 110 -3.70 -10.06 16.90
N VAL A 111 -3.44 -9.34 15.81
CA VAL A 111 -4.48 -8.55 15.12
C VAL A 111 -5.55 -9.52 14.64
N ARG A 112 -6.62 -9.66 15.44
CA ARG A 112 -7.83 -10.37 15.01
C ARG A 112 -8.45 -9.52 13.91
N LEU A 113 -8.49 -10.05 12.69
CA LEU A 113 -9.24 -9.43 11.59
C LEU A 113 -10.65 -9.10 12.11
N PRO A 114 -11.15 -7.87 11.91
CA PRO A 114 -12.45 -7.47 12.41
C PRO A 114 -13.52 -8.37 11.80
N LYS A 115 -14.15 -9.20 12.65
CA LYS A 115 -15.15 -10.20 12.23
C LYS A 115 -16.25 -9.56 11.38
N ARG A 116 -16.73 -8.38 11.79
CA ARG A 116 -17.72 -7.60 11.05
C ARG A 116 -17.31 -7.28 9.62
N THR A 117 -16.05 -6.88 9.38
CA THR A 117 -15.57 -6.55 8.04
C THR A 117 -15.47 -7.80 7.17
N ILE A 118 -15.04 -8.94 7.72
CA ILE A 118 -15.02 -10.21 6.99
C ILE A 118 -16.44 -10.67 6.67
N ASP A 119 -17.37 -10.56 7.61
CA ASP A 119 -18.75 -10.97 7.43
C ASP A 119 -19.46 -10.10 6.38
N SER A 120 -19.27 -8.77 6.41
CA SER A 120 -19.79 -7.88 5.36
C SER A 120 -19.20 -8.16 3.98
N LEU A 121 -17.91 -8.54 3.88
CA LEU A 121 -17.31 -8.93 2.59
C LEU A 121 -17.90 -10.24 2.05
N LYS A 122 -18.19 -11.21 2.93
CA LYS A 122 -18.87 -12.46 2.54
C LYS A 122 -20.29 -12.20 2.06
N GLU A 123 -21.05 -11.39 2.81
CA GLU A 123 -22.42 -11.02 2.46
C GLU A 123 -22.47 -10.29 1.11
N ASN A 124 -21.56 -9.34 0.87
CA ASN A 124 -21.45 -8.63 -0.39
C ASN A 124 -21.11 -9.56 -1.57
N LYS A 125 -20.21 -10.53 -1.36
CA LYS A 125 -19.89 -11.55 -2.37
C LYS A 125 -21.12 -12.40 -2.70
N GLU A 126 -21.86 -12.84 -1.68
CA GLU A 126 -23.07 -13.62 -1.88
C GLU A 126 -24.16 -12.84 -2.61
N TRP A 127 -24.34 -11.56 -2.27
CA TRP A 127 -25.29 -10.69 -2.95
C TRP A 127 -24.93 -10.51 -4.44
N ALA A 128 -23.65 -10.28 -4.75
CA ALA A 128 -23.15 -10.16 -6.11
C ALA A 128 -23.34 -11.46 -6.92
N LEU A 129 -23.07 -12.62 -6.32
CA LEU A 129 -23.26 -13.92 -6.96
C LEU A 129 -24.74 -14.25 -7.20
N ARG A 130 -25.62 -13.89 -6.25
CA ARG A 130 -27.08 -14.04 -6.41
C ARG A 130 -27.58 -13.17 -7.57
N ARG A 131 -27.10 -11.93 -7.68
CA ARG A 131 -27.45 -11.00 -8.78
C ARG A 131 -27.00 -11.53 -10.14
N ALA A 132 -25.79 -12.06 -10.24
CA ALA A 132 -25.28 -12.66 -11.48
C ALA A 132 -26.08 -13.91 -11.89
N ARG A 133 -26.51 -14.72 -10.93
CA ARG A 133 -27.32 -15.93 -11.18
C ARG A 133 -28.78 -15.60 -11.56
N SER A 134 -29.36 -14.55 -10.98
CA SER A 134 -30.75 -14.17 -11.27
C SER A 134 -30.95 -13.49 -12.63
N ASN A 135 -29.88 -12.92 -13.21
CA ASN A 135 -29.92 -12.27 -14.53
C ASN A 135 -29.83 -13.26 -15.71
N ASN A 136 -29.63 -14.56 -15.44
CA ASN A 136 -29.49 -15.60 -16.47
C ASN A 136 -30.72 -16.51 -16.56
N ARG A 137 -31.92 -15.97 -16.27
CA ARG A 137 -33.24 -16.58 -16.47
C ARG A 137 -34.16 -15.54 -17.10
#